data_AF-A0A800K191-F1
#
_entry.id   AF-A0A800K191-F1
#
_cell.length_a   1.000
_cell.length_b   1.000
_cell.length_c   1.000
_cell.angle_alpha   90.00
_cell.angle_beta   90.00
_cell.angle_gamma   90.00
#
_symmetry.space_group_name_H-M   'P 1'
#
loop_
_entity.id
_entity.type
_entity.pdbx_description
1 polymer ?
#
loop_
_entity_poly.entity_id
_entity_poly.type
_entity_poly.pdbx_seq_one_letter_code
_entity_poly.pdbx_strand_id
1 'polypeptide(L)'
;MTGFAYPEVLVALYRLLEAGDVAGARKLFYDWVPYIRYENQPGIGLSIRKYSMMKRGLMDTFGTRPPSPAIDKPTQDELDDILASLPEIPAV
;
A
#
# COMPACT_ATOMS: atom_id res chain seq x y z
N MET A 1 -6.79 1.79 13.14
CA MET A 1 -6.14 3.04 12.67
C MET A 1 -4.95 2.63 11.82
N THR A 2 -4.85 3.10 10.57
CA THR A 2 -3.81 2.69 9.60
C THR A 2 -3.34 3.90 8.80
N GLY A 3 -2.06 3.92 8.44
CA GLY A 3 -1.52 4.87 7.47
C GLY A 3 -1.52 4.34 6.04
N PHE A 4 -1.87 3.07 5.83
CA PHE A 4 -1.71 2.35 4.56
C PHE A 4 -2.19 3.13 3.34
N ALA A 5 -1.40 3.17 2.26
CA ALA A 5 -1.73 3.99 1.10
C ALA A 5 -3.02 3.53 0.42
N TYR A 6 -3.39 2.26 0.47
CA TYR A 6 -4.62 1.71 -0.15
C TYR A 6 -5.65 1.30 0.91
N PRO A 7 -6.25 2.26 1.65
CA PRO A 7 -7.19 1.94 2.73
C PRO A 7 -8.39 1.10 2.26
N GLU A 8 -8.79 1.23 0.98
CA GLU A 8 -9.87 0.46 0.36
C GLU A 8 -9.66 -1.06 0.43
N VAL A 9 -8.41 -1.55 0.42
CA VAL A 9 -8.09 -2.97 0.59
C VAL A 9 -8.45 -3.44 1.99
N LEU A 10 -8.20 -2.60 2.99
CA LEU A 10 -8.52 -2.90 4.38
C LEU A 10 -10.03 -2.84 4.64
N VAL A 11 -10.74 -1.93 3.95
CA VAL A 11 -12.20 -1.89 3.94
C VAL A 11 -12.77 -3.16 3.32
N ALA A 12 -12.27 -3.57 2.15
CA ALA A 12 -12.67 -4.79 1.47
C ALA A 12 -12.42 -6.04 2.33
N LEU A 13 -11.24 -6.12 2.95
CA LEU A 13 -10.89 -7.18 3.89
C LEU A 13 -11.89 -7.27 5.05
N TYR A 14 -12.23 -6.13 5.66
CA TYR A 14 -13.19 -6.07 6.75
C TYR A 14 -14.58 -6.55 6.31
N ARG A 15 -15.06 -6.10 5.15
CA ARG A 15 -16.37 -6.50 4.60
C ARG A 15 -16.46 -7.99 4.32
N LEU A 16 -15.40 -8.59 3.77
CA LEU A 16 -15.32 -10.04 3.55
C LEU A 16 -15.40 -10.81 4.88
N LEU A 17 -14.71 -10.33 5.92
CA LEU A 17 -14.79 -10.94 7.25
C LEU A 17 -16.18 -10.81 7.87
N GLU A 18 -16.82 -9.65 7.77
CA GLU A 18 -18.20 -9.45 8.26
C GLU A 18 -19.23 -10.31 7.52
N ALA A 19 -19.02 -10.53 6.23
CA ALA A 19 -19.84 -11.44 5.42
C ALA A 19 -19.58 -12.93 5.73
N GLY A 20 -18.60 -13.25 6.58
CA GLY A 20 -18.21 -14.63 6.92
C GLY A 20 -17.29 -15.29 5.89
N ASP A 21 -16.87 -14.57 4.84
CA ASP A 21 -15.93 -15.08 3.82
C ASP A 21 -14.47 -14.91 4.26
N VAL A 22 -14.06 -15.74 5.21
CA VAL A 22 -12.69 -15.77 5.73
C VAL A 22 -11.68 -16.19 4.66
N ALA A 23 -12.09 -17.04 3.71
CA ALA A 23 -11.22 -17.53 2.64
C ALA A 23 -10.89 -16.42 1.64
N GLY A 24 -11.91 -15.67 1.20
CA GLY A 24 -11.74 -14.48 0.35
C GLY A 24 -10.93 -13.40 1.04
N ALA A 25 -11.21 -13.11 2.32
CA ALA A 25 -10.43 -12.15 3.10
C ALA A 25 -8.95 -12.56 3.17
N ARG A 26 -8.66 -13.83 3.47
CA ARG A 26 -7.29 -14.36 3.52
C ARG A 26 -6.58 -14.22 2.17
N LYS A 27 -7.28 -14.54 1.08
CA LYS A 27 -6.71 -14.40 -0.27
C LYS A 27 -6.36 -12.95 -0.57
N LEU A 28 -7.30 -12.03 -0.38
CA LEU A 28 -7.08 -10.59 -0.59
C LEU A 28 -5.90 -10.08 0.23
N PHE A 29 -5.82 -10.47 1.50
CA PHE A 29 -4.70 -10.10 2.35
C PHE A 29 -3.36 -10.59 1.75
N TYR A 30 -3.25 -11.87 1.42
CA TYR A 30 -2.00 -12.44 0.90
C TYR A 30 -1.58 -11.88 -0.45
N ASP A 31 -2.54 -11.59 -1.35
CA ASP A 31 -2.23 -10.95 -2.62
C ASP A 31 -1.60 -9.55 -2.40
N TRP A 32 -2.00 -8.86 -1.34
CA TRP A 32 -1.52 -7.51 -0.99
C TRP A 32 -0.35 -7.48 -0.01
N VAL A 33 0.05 -8.63 0.56
CA VAL A 33 1.17 -8.73 1.51
C VAL A 33 2.47 -8.13 0.97
N PRO A 34 2.88 -8.32 -0.31
CA PRO A 34 4.11 -7.74 -0.83
C PRO A 34 4.18 -6.22 -0.61
N TYR A 35 3.11 -5.50 -0.98
CA TYR A 35 3.04 -4.06 -0.79
C TYR A 35 2.83 -3.66 0.68
N ILE A 36 1.96 -4.36 1.43
CA ILE A 36 1.78 -4.12 2.87
C ILE A 36 3.13 -4.23 3.60
N ARG A 37 3.95 -5.21 3.25
CA ARG A 37 5.26 -5.41 3.88
C ARG A 37 6.24 -4.33 3.45
N TYR A 38 6.28 -3.98 2.17
CA TYR A 38 7.16 -2.96 1.63
C TYR A 38 6.87 -1.58 2.24
N GLU A 39 5.60 -1.16 2.32
CA GLU A 39 5.23 0.11 2.94
C GLU A 39 5.57 0.18 4.45
N ASN A 40 5.55 -0.96 5.14
CA ASN A 40 5.84 -1.05 6.58
C ASN A 40 7.34 -1.22 6.90
N GLN A 41 8.21 -0.57 6.13
CA GLN A 41 9.64 -0.49 6.42
C GLN A 41 9.95 0.66 7.39
N PRO A 42 10.67 0.40 8.50
CA PRO A 42 11.11 1.44 9.42
C PRO A 42 11.94 2.52 8.71
N GLY A 43 11.74 3.78 9.08
CA GLY A 43 12.49 4.93 8.55
C GLY A 43 11.96 5.47 7.22
N ILE A 44 11.70 4.61 6.23
CA ILE A 44 11.31 5.02 4.87
C ILE A 44 9.82 4.82 4.55
N GLY A 45 9.05 4.14 5.40
CA GLY A 45 7.65 3.80 5.11
C GLY A 45 6.74 5.01 4.84
N LEU A 46 7.01 6.17 5.45
CA LEU A 46 6.27 7.40 5.13
C LEU A 46 6.53 7.89 3.70
N SER A 47 7.79 7.84 3.26
CA SER A 47 8.18 8.24 1.91
C SER A 47 7.64 7.27 0.86
N ILE A 48 7.65 5.97 1.14
CA ILE A 48 7.02 4.93 0.32
C ILE A 48 5.51 5.22 0.15
N ARG A 49 4.80 5.43 1.27
CA ARG A 49 3.38 5.75 1.26
C ARG A 49 3.05 6.98 0.43
N LYS A 50 3.79 8.07 0.64
CA LYS A 50 3.59 9.31 -0.11
C LYS A 50 3.85 9.11 -1.61
N TYR A 51 4.84 8.30 -1.97
CA TYR A 51 5.13 7.97 -3.35
C TYR A 51 3.98 7.17 -3.99
N SER A 52 3.45 6.16 -3.30
CA SER A 52 2.26 5.43 -3.74
C SER A 52 1.02 6.33 -3.88
N MET A 53 0.80 7.27 -2.96
CA MET A 53 -0.30 8.24 -3.05
C MET A 53 -0.14 9.19 -4.23
N MET A 54 1.09 9.63 -4.52
CA MET A 54 1.40 10.43 -5.70
C MET A 54 1.16 9.65 -6.99
N LYS A 55 1.60 8.40 -7.08
CA LYS A 55 1.36 7.53 -8.26
C LYS A 55 -0.13 7.30 -8.56
N ARG A 56 -0.96 7.33 -7.52
CA ARG A 56 -2.43 7.25 -7.62
C ARG A 56 -3.09 8.59 -7.94
N GLY A 57 -2.31 9.68 -8.10
CA GLY A 57 -2.84 11.01 -8.37
C GLY A 57 -3.52 11.69 -7.18
N LEU A 58 -3.29 11.21 -5.95
CA LEU A 58 -3.88 11.80 -4.74
C LEU A 58 -3.07 12.99 -4.20
N MET A 59 -1.83 13.13 -4.65
CA MET A 59 -0.89 14.17 -4.25
C MET A 59 0.05 14.53 -5.40
N ASP A 60 0.50 15.78 -5.45
CA ASP A 60 1.43 16.23 -6.49
C ASP A 60 2.89 15.84 -6.22
N THR A 61 3.26 15.66 -4.94
CA THR A 61 4.65 15.38 -4.54
C THR A 61 4.73 14.38 -3.39
N PHE A 62 5.79 13.56 -3.40
CA PHE A 62 6.06 12.59 -2.34
C PHE A 62 7.12 13.04 -1.32
N GLY A 63 7.65 14.26 -1.45
CA GLY A 63 8.73 14.77 -0.61
C GLY A 63 8.39 14.78 0.88
N THR A 64 9.35 14.42 1.73
CA THR A 64 9.23 14.47 3.19
C THR A 64 10.08 15.60 3.76
N ARG A 65 9.70 16.11 4.94
CA ARG A 65 10.47 17.16 5.60
C ARG A 65 11.66 16.53 6.35
N PRO A 66 12.86 17.14 6.31
CA PRO A 66 13.98 16.69 7.12
C PRO A 66 13.59 16.60 8.62
N PRO A 67 14.07 15.59 9.37
CA PRO A 67 15.13 14.63 9.01
C PRO A 67 14.64 13.34 8.33
N SER A 68 13.37 13.26 7.91
CA SER A 68 12.86 12.05 7.25
C SER A 68 13.54 11.83 5.89
N PRO A 69 14.04 10.61 5.60
CA PRO A 69 14.71 10.32 4.34
C PRO A 69 13.69 10.20 3.19
N ALA A 70 14.07 10.66 2.01
CA ALA A 70 13.37 10.30 0.77
C ALA A 70 13.83 8.91 0.30
N ILE A 71 12.99 8.24 -0.50
CA ILE A 71 13.38 7.00 -1.18
C ILE A 71 14.21 7.33 -2.43
N ASP A 72 15.23 6.52 -2.70
CA ASP A 72 16.07 6.66 -3.90
C ASP A 72 15.41 6.04 -5.13
N LYS A 73 16.04 6.20 -6.30
CA LYS A 73 15.50 5.72 -7.57
C LYS A 73 15.34 4.18 -7.62
N PRO A 74 16.31 3.36 -7.14
CA PRO A 74 16.13 1.91 -7.07
C PRO A 74 14.92 1.50 -6.21
N THR A 75 14.73 2.10 -5.03
CA THR A 75 13.55 1.83 -4.18
C THR A 75 12.25 2.21 -4.90
N GLN A 76 12.25 3.30 -5.68
CA GLN A 76 11.08 3.70 -6.48
C GLN A 76 10.77 2.68 -7.58
N ASP A 77 11.80 2.12 -8.23
CA ASP A 77 11.62 1.10 -9.30
C ASP A 77 11.10 -0.22 -8.75
N GLU A 78 11.63 -0.69 -7.62
CA GLU A 78 11.11 -1.87 -6.92
C GLU A 78 9.65 -1.68 -6.50
N LEU A 79 9.33 -0.51 -5.97
CA LEU A 79 7.96 -0.18 -5.59
C LEU A 79 7.03 -0.12 -6.80
N ASP A 80 7.47 0.43 -7.92
CA ASP A 80 6.70 0.46 -9.16
C ASP A 80 6.40 -0.96 -9.67
N ASP A 81 7.38 -1.87 -9.61
CA ASP A 81 7.20 -3.29 -9.97
C ASP A 81 6.20 -3.99 -9.05
N ILE A 82 6.32 -3.80 -7.73
CA ILE A 82 5.36 -4.33 -6.75
C ILE A 82 3.95 -3.83 -7.08
N LEU A 83 3.78 -2.52 -7.26
CA LEU A 83 2.47 -1.91 -7.55
C LEU A 83 1.86 -2.43 -8.85
N ALA A 84 2.67 -2.66 -9.89
CA ALA A 84 2.22 -3.22 -11.16
C ALA A 84 1.76 -4.69 -11.04
N SER A 85 2.23 -5.42 -10.03
CA SER A 85 1.87 -6.83 -9.79
C SER A 85 0.60 -7.02 -8.95
N LEU A 86 0.09 -5.96 -8.32
CA LEU A 86 -1.05 -6.06 -7.40
C LEU A 86 -2.37 -6.32 -8.16
N PRO A 87 -3.26 -7.17 -7.63
CA PRO A 87 -4.55 -7.39 -8.25
C PRO A 87 -5.49 -6.21 -8.00
N GLU A 88 -6.54 -6.17 -8.81
CA GLU A 88 -7.67 -5.27 -8.62
C GLU A 88 -8.32 -5.44 -7.25
N ILE A 89 -8.78 -4.32 -6.71
CA ILE A 89 -9.41 -4.26 -5.39
C ILE A 89 -10.89 -4.64 -5.59
N PRO A 90 -11.39 -5.67 -4.90
CA PRO A 90 -12.76 -6.11 -5.09
C PRO A 90 -13.73 -5.02 -4.65
N ALA A 91 -14.77 -4.80 -5.45
CA ALA A 91 -15.91 -3.94 -5.13
C ALA A 91 -16.86 -4.67 -4.14
N VAL A 92 -16.35 -4.95 -2.94
CA VAL A 92 -17.13 -5.43 -1.78
C VAL A 92 -17.58 -4.25 -0.95
#